data_AF-A0AAP7W7M7-F1
#
_entry.id   AF-A0AAP7W7M7-F1
#
_cell.length_a   1.000
_cell.length_b   1.000
_cell.length_c   1.000
_cell.angle_alpha   90.00
_cell.angle_beta   90.00
_cell.angle_gamma   90.00
#
_symmetry.space_group_name_H-M   'P 1'
#
loop_
_entity.id
_entity.type
_entity.pdbx_description
1 polymer ?
#
loop_
_entity_poly.entity_id
_entity_poly.type
_entity_poly.pdbx_seq_one_letter_code
_entity_poly.pdbx_strand_id
1 'polypeptide(L)' 'MQLRQQKYLNNIVEQDHRFIKKRVRSMLGLKYFETATSILSGVEAMHMIKKEQVDLRDQSIQNQKEFIHQLFGLAA' A
#
# COMPACT_ATOMS: atom_id res chain seq x y z
N MET A 1 -17.49 20.64 -22.30
CA MET A 1 -16.88 20.03 -21.09
C MET A 1 -16.03 18.84 -21.51
N GLN A 2 -14.72 18.93 -21.33
CA GLN A 2 -13.77 17.92 -21.81
C GLN A 2 -13.80 16.65 -20.94
N LEU A 3 -14.50 15.61 -21.41
CA LEU A 3 -14.59 14.25 -20.81
C LEU A 3 -13.24 13.50 -20.69
N ARG A 4 -12.10 14.11 -21.04
CA ARG A 4 -10.78 13.45 -21.05
C ARG A 4 -9.99 13.57 -19.75
N GLN A 5 -10.26 14.58 -18.91
CA GLN A 5 -9.50 14.77 -17.65
C GLN A 5 -9.70 13.61 -16.66
N GLN A 6 -10.87 12.96 -16.69
CA GLN A 6 -11.18 11.82 -15.83
C GLN A 6 -10.37 10.55 -16.20
N LYS A 7 -9.99 10.37 -17.48
CA LYS A 7 -9.26 9.17 -17.91
C LYS A 7 -7.86 9.09 -17.29
N TYR A 8 -7.16 10.22 -17.20
CA TYR A 8 -5.83 10.27 -16.60
C TYR A 8 -5.87 9.99 -15.09
N LEU A 9 -6.81 10.62 -14.37
CA LEU A 9 -7.01 10.37 -12.94
C LEU A 9 -7.40 8.91 -12.67
N ASN A 10 -8.30 8.34 -13.48
CA ASN A 10 -8.67 6.93 -13.38
C ASN A 10 -7.47 6.00 -13.62
N ASN A 11 -6.61 6.31 -14.59
CA ASN A 11 -5.41 5.52 -14.85
C ASN A 11 -4.46 5.49 -13.64
N ILE A 12 -4.31 6.61 -12.92
CA ILE A 12 -3.47 6.66 -11.71
C ILE A 12 -4.03 5.74 -10.62
N VAL A 13 -5.33 5.85 -10.34
CA VAL A 13 -6.01 5.03 -9.33
C VAL A 13 -5.97 3.55 -9.72
N GLU A 14 -6.25 3.22 -10.98
CA GLU A 14 -6.19 1.85 -11.48
C GLU A 14 -4.77 1.27 -11.45
N GLN A 15 -3.75 2.09 -11.73
CA GLN A 15 -2.36 1.66 -11.66
C GLN A 15 -1.94 1.33 -10.23
N ASP A 16 -2.40 2.12 -9.26
CA ASP A 16 -2.09 1.85 -7.85
C ASP A 16 -2.73 0.54 -7.38
N HIS A 17 -4.02 0.36 -7.68
CA HIS A 17 -4.74 -0.88 -7.39
C HIS A 17 -4.15 -2.13 -8.07
N ARG A 18 -3.50 -1.96 -9.24
CA ARG A 18 -2.91 -3.08 -10.00
C ARG A 18 -1.85 -3.81 -9.18
N PHE A 19 -1.05 -3.08 -8.39
CA PHE A 19 -0.02 -3.69 -7.57
C PHE A 19 -0.63 -4.57 -6.46
N ILE A 20 -1.60 -4.01 -5.74
CA ILE A 20 -2.31 -4.70 -4.66
C ILE A 20 -3.00 -5.96 -5.21
N LYS A 21 -3.76 -5.83 -6.31
CA LYS A 21 -4.43 -6.96 -6.98
C LYS A 21 -3.44 -8.05 -7.41
N LYS A 22 -2.25 -7.68 -7.91
CA LYS A 22 -1.23 -8.66 -8.29
C LYS A 22 -0.74 -9.47 -7.09
N ARG A 23 -0.53 -8.84 -5.92
CA ARG A 23 -0.10 -9.51 -4.68
C ARG A 23 -1.20 -10.39 -4.11
N VAL A 24 -2.43 -9.91 -4.08
CA VAL A 24 -3.60 -10.67 -3.60
C VAL A 24 -3.88 -11.87 -4.51
N ARG A 25 -3.74 -11.73 -5.83
CA ARG A 25 -3.98 -12.83 -6.78
C ARG A 25 -3.06 -14.04 -6.56
N SER A 26 -1.84 -13.83 -6.07
CA SER A 26 -0.93 -14.92 -5.71
C SER A 26 -1.25 -15.59 -4.37
N MET A 27 -2.17 -15.04 -3.58
CA MET A 27 -2.59 -15.64 -2.30
C MET A 27 -3.72 -16.64 -2.56
N LEU A 28 -3.78 -17.74 -1.78
CA LEU A 28 -4.83 -18.78 -1.86
C LEU A 28 -6.21 -18.32 -1.32
N GLY A 29 -6.47 -17.01 -1.38
CA GLY A 29 -7.64 -16.37 -0.77
C GLY A 29 -7.45 -16.04 0.71
N LEU A 30 -8.28 -15.13 1.21
CA LEU A 30 -8.30 -14.67 2.60
C LEU A 30 -9.59 -15.21 3.23
N LYS A 31 -9.46 -16.03 4.28
CA LYS A 31 -10.60 -16.74 4.88
C LYS A 31 -11.48 -15.85 5.76
N TYR A 32 -10.91 -14.81 6.35
CA TYR A 32 -11.59 -13.91 7.28
C TYR A 32 -11.38 -12.45 6.87
N PHE A 33 -12.41 -11.64 7.08
CA PHE A 33 -12.39 -10.22 6.70
C PHE A 33 -11.34 -9.43 7.50
N GLU A 34 -11.23 -9.66 8.81
CA GLU A 34 -10.22 -9.00 9.65
C GLU A 34 -8.79 -9.31 9.21
N THR A 35 -8.53 -10.58 8.89
CA THR A 35 -7.25 -11.01 8.32
C THR A 35 -7.01 -10.40 6.95
N ALA A 36 -8.06 -10.27 6.13
CA ALA A 36 -7.96 -9.66 4.81
C ALA A 36 -7.56 -8.18 4.90
N THR A 37 -8.22 -7.43 5.77
CA THR A 37 -7.92 -6.02 6.04
C THR A 37 -6.49 -5.85 6.49
N SER A 38 -6.04 -6.65 7.47
CA SER A 38 -4.67 -6.58 8.01
C SER A 38 -3.61 -6.85 6.94
N ILE A 39 -3.83 -7.86 6.09
CA ILE A 39 -2.91 -8.20 4.99
C ILE A 39 -2.88 -7.11 3.93
N LEU A 40 -4.05 -6.57 3.54
CA LEU A 40 -4.13 -5.49 2.57
C LEU A 40 -3.43 -4.24 3.07
N SER A 41 -3.65 -3.84 4.32
CA SER A 41 -2.96 -2.70 4.95
C SER A 41 -1.44 -2.89 4.99
N GLY A 42 -0.95 -4.10 5.28
CA GLY A 42 0.48 -4.42 5.22
C GLY A 42 1.05 -4.31 3.81
N VAL A 43 0.34 -4.83 2.81
CA VAL A 43 0.76 -4.75 1.39
C VAL A 43 0.79 -3.30 0.91
N GLU A 44 -0.18 -2.49 1.32
CA GLU A 44 -0.26 -1.06 1.00
C GLU A 44 0.87 -0.27 1.66
N ALA A 45 1.13 -0.48 2.95
CA ALA A 45 2.23 0.16 3.68
C ALA A 45 3.58 -0.10 3.01
N MET A 46 3.86 -1.36 2.65
CA MET A 46 5.10 -1.72 1.95
C MET A 46 5.21 -1.08 0.56
N HIS A 47 4.08 -0.89 -0.13
CA HIS A 47 4.03 -0.24 -1.43
C HIS A 47 4.28 1.28 -1.32
N MET A 48 3.74 1.94 -0.30
CA MET A 48 3.99 3.35 0.00
C MET A 48 5.48 3.61 0.27
N ILE A 49 6.11 2.77 1.10
CA ILE A 49 7.56 2.83 1.38
C ILE A 49 8.35 2.67 0.07
N LYS A 50 8.03 1.66 -0.73
CA LYS A 50 8.72 1.39 -2.00
C LYS A 50 8.58 2.53 -3.02
N LYS A 51 7.46 3.25 -3.01
CA LYS A 51 7.22 4.42 -3.86
C LYS A 51 7.83 5.70 -3.33
N GLU A 52 8.49 5.68 -2.18
CA GLU A 52 9.02 6.88 -1.52
C GLU A 52 7.92 7.91 -1.21
N GLN A 53 6.67 7.46 -1.08
CA GLN A 53 5.54 8.33 -0.73
C GLN A 53 5.57 8.76 0.73
N VAL A 54 6.38 8.08 1.54
CA VAL A 54 6.61 8.38 2.94
C VAL A 54 7.95 9.09 3.05
N ASP A 55 7.95 10.29 3.62
CA ASP A 55 9.19 11.01 3.94
C ASP A 55 9.85 10.36 5.17
N LEU A 56 10.68 9.36 4.91
CA LEU A 56 11.45 8.66 5.92
C LEU A 56 12.75 9.41 6.29
N ARG A 57 13.01 10.62 5.77
CA ARG A 57 14.28 11.37 5.80
C ARG A 57 15.46 10.65 5.11
N ASP A 58 15.68 9.39 5.46
CA ASP A 58 16.53 8.43 4.78
C ASP A 58 15.81 7.07 4.68
N GLN A 59 16.07 6.30 3.62
CA GLN A 59 15.45 4.98 3.41
C GLN A 59 16.10 3.85 4.24
N SER A 60 16.74 4.16 5.37
CA SER A 60 17.30 3.12 6.22
C SER A 60 16.23 2.15 6.67
N ILE A 61 16.66 0.91 6.88
CA ILE A 61 15.81 -0.16 7.41
C ILE A 61 15.24 0.25 8.79
N GLN A 62 15.95 1.07 9.56
CA GLN A 62 15.47 1.54 10.87
C GLN A 62 14.28 2.49 10.72
N ASN A 63 14.35 3.48 9.83
CA ASN A 63 13.23 4.40 9.62
C ASN A 63 12.01 3.68 9.02
N GLN A 64 12.23 2.70 8.13
CA GLN A 64 11.15 1.85 7.62
C GLN A 64 10.50 1.03 8.74
N LYS A 65 11.30 0.45 9.63
CA LYS A 65 10.83 -0.29 10.81
C LYS A 65 10.00 0.64 11.71
N GLU A 66 10.52 1.82 12.03
CA GLU A 66 9.87 2.80 12.92
C GLU A 66 8.54 3.30 12.33
N PHE A 67 8.48 3.54 11.03
CA PHE A 67 7.24 3.85 10.33
C PHE A 67 6.22 2.71 10.42
N ILE A 68 6.63 1.44 10.25
CA ILE A 68 5.73 0.29 10.39
C ILE A 68 5.20 0.21 11.84
N HIS A 69 6.04 0.41 12.84
CA HIS A 69 5.59 0.45 14.24
C HIS A 69 4.58 1.57 14.49
N GLN A 70 4.83 2.76 13.97
CA GLN A 70 3.92 3.90 14.08
C GLN A 70 2.59 3.66 13.36
N LEU A 71 2.63 3.12 12.14
CA LEU A 71 1.45 2.89 11.30
C LEU A 71 0.51 1.85 11.91
N PHE A 72 1.07 0.78 12.49
CA PHE A 72 0.29 -0.31 13.08
C PHE A 72 0.14 -0.22 14.60
N GLY A 73 0.66 0.84 15.24
CA GLY A 73 0.60 1.03 16.69
C GLY A 73 1.29 -0.08 17.48
N LEU A 74 2.34 -0.69 16.92
CA LEU A 74 3.08 -1.77 17.57
C LEU A 74 4.04 -1.19 18.61
N ALA A 75 4.01 -1.69 19.84
CA ALA A 75 5.01 -1.34 20.85
C ALA A 75 6.41 -1.74 20.33
N ALA A 76 7.35 -0.78 20.36
CA ALA A 76 8.71 -0.91 19.85
C ALA A 76 9.60 -1.76 20.76
#